data_AF-A0A0C3IQM0-F1
#
_entry.id   AF-A0A0C3IQM0-F1
#
_cell.length_a   1.000
_cell.length_b   1.000
_cell.length_c   1.000
_cell.angle_alpha   90.00
_cell.angle_beta   90.00
_cell.angle_gamma   90.00
#
_symmetry.space_group_name_H-M   'P 1'
#
loop_
_entity.id
_entity.type
_entity.pdbx_description
1 polymer ?
#
loop_
_entity_poly.entity_id
_entity_poly.type
_entity_poly.pdbx_seq_one_letter_code
_entity_poly.pdbx_strand_id
1 'polypeptide(L)'
;MRDVNVIVDHSSYAEIDCPTAVIDKEGNILLWYLPNAFGEAYQAEIWNSLGNLSIPLARSVKSNGAGGWRHDSNHFRPATDLKGAIDLSPAWFQQGHGPSNPSHHPEVSLLLKEKSGANETRQWLDSMAGLHTVLLGALRIMHPKMYLHGREALMRLRSMAVAWQDEDMQAILPIWNSVYSSMSLMVNRKSPPHKDTNG
;
A
#
# COMPACT_ATOMS: atom_id res chain seq x y z
N MET A 1 16.36 -31.81 35.14
CA MET A 1 16.54 -30.88 34.01
C MET A 1 15.15 -30.41 33.65
N ARG A 2 14.88 -29.10 33.78
CA ARG A 2 13.53 -28.55 33.86
C ARG A 2 12.87 -28.50 32.49
N ASP A 3 11.62 -28.97 32.44
CA ASP A 3 10.70 -28.77 31.33
C ASP A 3 10.54 -27.27 31.07
N VAL A 4 10.89 -26.85 29.86
CA VAL A 4 10.61 -25.51 29.37
C VAL A 4 9.15 -25.50 28.95
N ASN A 5 8.30 -25.03 29.85
CA ASN A 5 6.92 -24.67 29.55
C ASN A 5 6.92 -23.72 28.35
N VAL A 6 6.49 -24.23 27.19
CA VAL A 6 6.04 -23.40 26.08
C VAL A 6 4.75 -22.75 26.57
N ILE A 7 4.84 -21.49 26.99
CA ILE A 7 3.65 -20.67 27.23
C ILE A 7 3.05 -20.44 25.85
N VAL A 8 2.08 -21.28 25.49
CA VAL A 8 1.18 -21.02 24.38
C VAL A 8 0.24 -19.91 24.86
N ASP A 9 0.51 -18.69 24.44
CA ASP A 9 -0.40 -17.57 24.61
C ASP A 9 -1.64 -17.83 23.75
N HIS A 10 -2.63 -18.49 24.35
CA HIS A 10 -3.98 -18.59 23.82
C HIS A 10 -4.74 -17.32 24.19
N SER A 11 -4.34 -16.19 23.63
CA SER A 11 -5.25 -15.05 23.54
C SER A 11 -6.40 -15.48 22.63
N SER A 12 -7.57 -15.73 23.24
CA SER A 12 -8.79 -16.08 22.52
C SER A 12 -9.28 -14.84 21.77
N TYR A 13 -8.72 -14.59 20.59
CA TYR A 13 -9.22 -13.54 19.72
C TYR A 13 -10.63 -13.92 19.26
N ALA A 14 -11.56 -12.97 19.41
CA ALA A 14 -12.87 -13.09 18.79
C ALA A 14 -12.72 -12.93 17.27
N GLU A 15 -13.20 -13.90 16.51
CA GLU A 15 -13.29 -13.80 15.06
C GLU A 15 -14.42 -12.84 14.68
N ILE A 16 -14.17 -11.97 13.71
CA ILE A 16 -15.18 -11.09 13.10
C ILE A 16 -15.38 -11.58 11.67
N ASP A 17 -16.55 -12.14 11.38
CA ASP A 17 -16.90 -12.76 10.10
C ASP A 17 -18.02 -12.03 9.35
N CYS A 18 -18.62 -11.02 9.97
CA CYS A 18 -19.71 -10.21 9.40
C CYS A 18 -19.37 -8.70 9.43
N PRO A 19 -20.02 -7.88 8.58
CA PRO A 19 -19.80 -6.43 8.57
C PRO A 19 -19.90 -5.81 9.96
N THR A 20 -18.81 -5.20 10.44
CA THR A 20 -18.66 -4.77 11.83
C THR A 20 -17.95 -3.42 11.91
N ALA A 21 -18.40 -2.55 12.81
CA ALA A 21 -17.66 -1.36 13.21
C ALA A 21 -17.22 -1.48 14.67
N VAL A 22 -15.95 -1.17 14.95
CA VAL A 22 -15.44 -1.08 16.33
C VAL A 22 -15.46 0.39 16.73
N ILE A 23 -16.10 0.70 17.85
CA ILE A 23 -16.24 2.06 18.37
C ILE A 23 -15.57 2.18 19.74
N ASP A 24 -15.00 3.35 20.03
CA ASP A 24 -14.53 3.69 21.37
C ASP A 24 -15.69 4.11 22.29
N LYS A 25 -15.37 4.39 23.55
CA LYS A 25 -16.35 4.78 24.58
C LYS A 25 -16.95 6.17 24.32
N GLU A 26 -16.30 6.99 23.50
CA GLU A 26 -16.76 8.30 23.06
C GLU A 26 -17.62 8.24 21.78
N GLY A 27 -17.77 7.05 21.18
CA GLY A 27 -18.53 6.84 19.95
C GLY A 27 -17.74 7.11 18.67
N ASN A 28 -16.42 7.29 18.73
CA ASN A 28 -15.59 7.38 17.54
C ASN A 28 -15.35 5.99 16.95
N ILE A 29 -15.35 5.92 15.63
CA ILE A 29 -15.13 4.66 14.92
C ILE A 29 -13.62 4.42 14.78
N LEU A 30 -13.17 3.29 15.32
CA LEU A 30 -11.77 2.84 15.29
C LEU A 30 -11.47 1.92 14.12
N LEU A 31 -12.44 1.09 13.70
CA LEU A 31 -12.30 0.12 12.62
C LEU A 31 -13.62 -0.08 11.91
N TRP A 32 -13.57 -0.16 10.58
CA TRP A 32 -14.62 -0.73 9.74
C TRP A 32 -14.12 -2.05 9.15
N TYR A 33 -14.86 -3.13 9.38
CA TYR A 33 -14.65 -4.41 8.74
C TYR A 33 -15.81 -4.70 7.80
N LEU A 34 -15.53 -4.77 6.50
CA LEU A 34 -16.54 -4.93 5.44
C LEU A 34 -16.15 -6.13 4.55
N PRO A 35 -16.45 -7.38 4.99
CA PRO A 35 -16.13 -8.55 4.21
C PRO A 35 -16.93 -8.55 2.91
N ASN A 36 -16.30 -8.99 1.82
CA ASN A 36 -16.92 -9.06 0.48
C ASN A 36 -17.54 -7.73 0.00
N ALA A 37 -16.94 -6.59 0.39
CA ALA A 37 -17.35 -5.27 -0.09
C ALA A 37 -17.25 -5.10 -1.63
N PHE A 38 -16.46 -5.96 -2.28
CA PHE A 38 -16.37 -6.06 -3.73
C PHE A 38 -17.00 -7.38 -4.19
N GLY A 39 -17.73 -7.36 -5.31
CA GLY A 39 -18.29 -8.57 -5.90
C GLY A 39 -17.19 -9.53 -6.39
N GLU A 40 -17.48 -10.83 -6.40
CA GLU A 40 -16.51 -11.89 -6.74
C GLU A 40 -15.83 -11.68 -8.11
N ALA A 41 -16.61 -11.31 -9.13
CA ALA A 41 -16.08 -11.00 -10.46
C ALA A 41 -15.02 -9.89 -10.41
N TYR A 42 -15.27 -8.85 -9.62
CA TYR A 42 -14.35 -7.73 -9.47
C TYR A 42 -13.10 -8.11 -8.65
N GLN A 43 -13.27 -8.93 -7.61
CA GLN A 43 -12.13 -9.49 -6.87
C GLN A 43 -11.22 -10.34 -7.79
N ALA A 44 -11.82 -11.13 -8.70
CA ALA A 44 -11.08 -11.92 -9.68
C ALA A 44 -10.34 -11.04 -10.69
N GLU A 45 -10.94 -9.94 -11.17
CA GLU A 45 -10.28 -8.96 -12.03
C GLU A 45 -9.07 -8.32 -11.34
N ILE A 46 -9.22 -7.89 -10.08
CA ILE A 46 -8.11 -7.36 -9.28
C ILE A 46 -7.00 -8.40 -9.17
N TRP A 47 -7.34 -9.65 -8.83
CA TRP A 47 -6.37 -10.73 -8.71
C TRP A 47 -5.61 -10.99 -10.02
N ASN A 48 -6.34 -11.09 -11.14
CA ASN A 48 -5.75 -11.33 -12.45
C ASN A 48 -4.85 -10.18 -12.91
N SER A 49 -5.20 -8.93 -12.56
CA SER A 49 -4.39 -7.75 -12.87
C SER A 49 -2.98 -7.81 -12.25
N LEU A 50 -2.81 -8.54 -11.14
CA LEU A 50 -1.51 -8.68 -10.46
C LEU A 50 -0.47 -9.42 -11.32
N GLY A 51 -0.87 -10.09 -12.40
CA GLY A 51 0.05 -10.67 -13.38
C GLY A 51 1.03 -9.64 -13.96
N ASN A 52 0.58 -8.40 -14.16
CA ASN A 52 1.42 -7.27 -14.60
C ASN A 52 2.53 -6.92 -13.60
N LEU A 53 2.38 -7.34 -12.34
CA LEU A 53 3.32 -7.09 -11.26
C LEU A 53 4.14 -8.33 -10.88
N SER A 54 4.01 -9.43 -11.60
CA SER A 54 4.67 -10.71 -11.28
C SER A 54 6.19 -10.56 -11.11
N ILE A 55 6.86 -9.89 -12.07
CA ILE A 55 8.30 -9.66 -12.05
C ILE A 55 8.73 -8.78 -10.87
N PRO A 56 8.20 -7.55 -10.67
CA PRO A 56 8.61 -6.71 -9.54
C PRO A 56 8.27 -7.35 -8.18
N LEU A 57 7.14 -8.06 -8.07
CA LEU A 57 6.81 -8.82 -6.86
C LEU A 57 7.84 -9.92 -6.58
N ALA A 58 8.18 -10.75 -7.58
CA ALA A 58 9.18 -11.79 -7.40
C ALA A 58 10.56 -11.23 -6.99
N ARG A 59 11.00 -10.13 -7.62
CA ARG A 59 12.26 -9.45 -7.30
C ARG A 59 12.30 -8.83 -5.90
N SER A 60 11.14 -8.52 -5.34
CA SER A 60 11.02 -7.94 -4.01
C SER A 60 11.32 -8.94 -2.89
N VAL A 61 11.17 -10.25 -3.15
CA VAL A 61 11.46 -11.28 -2.15
C VAL A 61 12.97 -11.46 -2.03
N LYS A 62 13.47 -11.41 -0.79
CA LYS A 62 14.89 -11.56 -0.47
C LYS A 62 15.12 -12.84 0.32
N SER A 63 16.30 -13.43 0.14
CA SER A 63 16.73 -14.53 1.00
C SER A 63 16.77 -14.08 2.47
N ASN A 64 16.61 -15.03 3.37
CA ASN A 64 16.66 -14.79 4.81
C ASN A 64 17.87 -13.92 5.20
N GLY A 65 17.62 -12.86 5.98
CA GLY A 65 18.64 -11.93 6.45
C GLY A 65 19.22 -10.95 5.41
N ALA A 66 18.86 -11.06 4.13
CA ALA A 66 19.35 -10.17 3.06
C ALA A 66 18.48 -8.93 2.84
N GLY A 67 17.43 -8.73 3.65
CA GLY A 67 16.55 -7.57 3.61
C GLY A 67 15.80 -7.36 4.92
N GLY A 68 15.02 -6.28 5.01
CA GLY A 68 14.12 -6.08 6.14
C GLY A 68 13.06 -7.18 6.20
N TRP A 69 12.49 -7.42 7.39
CA TRP A 69 11.50 -8.49 7.62
C TRP A 69 10.35 -8.48 6.61
N ARG A 70 10.00 -7.30 6.06
CA ARG A 70 8.93 -7.16 5.06
C ARG A 70 9.17 -7.91 3.75
N HIS A 71 10.43 -8.15 3.40
CA HIS A 71 10.86 -8.79 2.15
C HIS A 71 11.45 -10.18 2.35
N ASP A 72 11.55 -10.67 3.60
CA ASP A 72 12.11 -11.97 3.89
C ASP A 72 11.24 -13.09 3.32
N SER A 73 11.86 -13.96 2.52
CA SER A 73 11.30 -15.19 1.96
C SER A 73 10.55 -16.07 2.97
N ASN A 74 10.98 -16.10 4.24
CA ASN A 74 10.33 -16.89 5.30
C ASN A 74 8.91 -16.40 5.64
N HIS A 75 8.59 -15.16 5.30
CA HIS A 75 7.26 -14.58 5.51
C HIS A 75 6.32 -14.78 4.31
N PHE A 76 6.75 -15.41 3.22
CA PHE A 76 5.88 -15.67 2.09
C PHE A 76 5.47 -17.14 2.00
N ARG A 77 4.26 -17.40 1.51
CA ARG A 77 3.79 -18.77 1.27
C ARG A 77 4.73 -19.47 0.27
N PRO A 78 5.26 -20.68 0.57
CA PRO A 78 6.21 -21.35 -0.33
C PRO A 78 5.60 -21.77 -1.66
N ALA A 79 4.38 -22.33 -1.64
CA ALA A 79 3.74 -23.02 -2.77
C ALA A 79 2.89 -22.11 -3.69
N THR A 80 3.31 -20.86 -3.89
CA THR A 80 2.58 -19.90 -4.75
C THR A 80 3.54 -19.18 -5.68
N ASP A 81 3.13 -19.09 -6.94
CA ASP A 81 3.91 -18.48 -8.02
C ASP A 81 3.89 -16.95 -7.96
N LEU A 82 2.83 -16.36 -7.40
CA LEU A 82 2.72 -14.92 -7.21
C LEU A 82 2.93 -14.55 -5.73
N LYS A 83 4.05 -13.89 -5.41
CA LYS A 83 4.36 -13.41 -4.06
C LYS A 83 5.34 -12.25 -4.10
N GLY A 84 5.22 -11.37 -3.13
CA GLY A 84 6.10 -10.22 -2.99
C GLY A 84 5.46 -9.07 -2.24
N ALA A 85 6.26 -8.05 -1.96
CA ALA A 85 5.80 -6.79 -1.40
C ALA A 85 6.47 -5.62 -2.14
N ILE A 86 5.67 -4.72 -2.68
CA ILE A 86 6.17 -3.51 -3.36
C ILE A 86 5.47 -2.27 -2.79
N ASP A 87 6.21 -1.17 -2.76
CA ASP A 87 5.72 0.13 -2.34
C ASP A 87 5.76 1.09 -3.53
N LEU A 88 4.65 1.78 -3.75
CA LEU A 88 4.45 2.72 -4.85
C LEU A 88 4.07 4.08 -4.27
N SER A 89 4.58 5.15 -4.88
CA SER A 89 4.30 6.53 -4.52
C SER A 89 4.67 7.44 -5.70
N PRO A 90 3.84 8.46 -5.99
CA PRO A 90 4.20 9.52 -6.92
C PRO A 90 5.21 10.52 -6.34
N ALA A 91 5.47 10.48 -5.02
CA ALA A 91 6.28 11.47 -4.33
C ALA A 91 6.79 10.93 -2.97
N TRP A 92 7.81 10.08 -3.00
CA TRP A 92 8.55 9.64 -1.82
C TRP A 92 9.48 10.73 -1.33
N PHE A 93 9.40 11.05 -0.03
CA PHE A 93 10.49 11.77 0.62
C PHE A 93 11.73 10.87 0.64
N GLN A 94 12.86 11.43 0.18
CA GLN A 94 14.13 10.71 0.19
C GLN A 94 14.60 10.51 1.63
N GLN A 95 14.83 9.26 2.02
CA GLN A 95 15.31 8.95 3.37
C GLN A 95 16.66 9.62 3.64
N GLY A 96 16.83 10.17 4.85
CA GLY A 96 18.05 10.86 5.24
C GLY A 96 18.18 12.29 4.72
N HIS A 97 17.21 12.76 3.91
CA HIS A 97 17.17 14.13 3.40
C HIS A 97 15.98 14.87 4.01
N GLY A 98 16.28 15.88 4.83
CA GLY A 98 15.25 16.72 5.43
C GLY A 98 14.67 17.73 4.43
N PRO A 99 13.47 18.27 4.71
CA PRO A 99 12.83 19.29 3.87
C PRO A 99 13.63 20.61 3.78
N SER A 100 14.69 20.76 4.57
CA SER A 100 15.57 21.92 4.58
C SER A 100 16.58 21.96 3.43
N ASN A 101 16.73 20.87 2.66
CA ASN A 101 17.59 20.86 1.48
C ASN A 101 16.76 21.11 0.20
N PRO A 102 16.82 22.32 -0.39
CA PRO A 102 16.02 22.66 -1.57
C PRO A 102 16.41 21.87 -2.83
N SER A 103 17.53 21.15 -2.82
CA SER A 103 17.95 20.26 -3.91
C SER A 103 17.25 18.89 -3.88
N HIS A 104 16.59 18.54 -2.76
CA HIS A 104 15.91 17.25 -2.61
C HIS A 104 14.40 17.46 -2.54
N HIS A 105 13.73 17.21 -3.67
CA HIS A 105 12.28 17.14 -3.73
C HIS A 105 11.82 15.67 -3.67
N PRO A 106 10.55 15.41 -3.31
CA PRO A 106 10.01 14.06 -3.34
C PRO A 106 10.13 13.41 -4.72
N GLU A 107 10.44 12.12 -4.77
CA GLU A 107 10.65 11.41 -6.03
C GLU A 107 9.58 10.34 -6.30
N VAL A 108 9.28 10.12 -7.57
CA VAL A 108 8.48 8.99 -8.02
C VAL A 108 9.20 7.67 -7.69
N SER A 109 8.44 6.67 -7.23
CA SER A 109 8.98 5.31 -7.01
C SER A 109 9.65 4.76 -8.25
N LEU A 110 10.78 4.07 -8.09
CA LEU A 110 11.53 3.51 -9.23
C LEU A 110 10.64 2.65 -10.15
N LEU A 111 9.75 1.83 -9.58
CA LEU A 111 8.79 0.99 -10.30
C LEU A 111 7.70 1.77 -11.05
N LEU A 112 7.73 3.09 -11.03
CA LEU A 112 6.83 3.98 -11.77
C LEU A 112 7.60 4.90 -12.71
N LYS A 113 8.95 4.94 -12.69
CA LYS A 113 9.74 5.79 -13.60
C LYS A 113 9.83 5.18 -14.99
N GLU A 114 9.75 5.99 -16.03
CA GLU A 114 9.73 5.50 -17.42
C GLU A 114 11.01 4.72 -17.76
N LYS A 115 12.16 5.26 -17.34
CA LYS A 115 13.49 4.69 -17.57
C LYS A 115 13.72 3.33 -16.91
N SER A 116 12.84 2.90 -16.01
CA SER A 116 12.93 1.58 -15.34
C SER A 116 12.26 0.45 -16.14
N GLY A 117 11.60 0.76 -17.26
CA GLY A 117 10.78 -0.20 -18.00
C GLY A 117 9.46 -0.52 -17.28
N ALA A 118 8.97 0.38 -16.44
CA ALA A 118 7.79 0.22 -15.58
C ALA A 118 6.42 0.26 -16.30
N ASN A 119 6.36 -0.11 -17.59
CA ASN A 119 5.13 0.01 -18.36
C ASN A 119 4.00 -0.85 -17.77
N GLU A 120 4.32 -2.05 -17.30
CA GLU A 120 3.36 -2.98 -16.71
C GLU A 120 2.84 -2.48 -15.36
N THR A 121 3.69 -1.86 -14.53
CA THR A 121 3.26 -1.26 -13.26
C THR A 121 2.35 -0.05 -13.50
N ARG A 122 2.67 0.79 -14.48
CA ARG A 122 1.82 1.93 -14.87
C ARG A 122 0.47 1.45 -15.42
N GLN A 123 0.46 0.44 -16.28
CA GLN A 123 -0.76 -0.19 -16.81
C GLN A 123 -1.61 -0.80 -15.69
N TRP A 124 -0.98 -1.50 -14.75
CA TRP A 124 -1.68 -2.01 -13.58
C TRP A 124 -2.33 -0.87 -12.77
N LEU A 125 -1.57 0.19 -12.47
CA LEU A 125 -2.06 1.34 -11.71
C LEU A 125 -3.28 2.00 -12.38
N ASP A 126 -3.24 2.15 -13.71
CA ASP A 126 -4.35 2.68 -14.51
C ASP A 126 -5.58 1.76 -14.45
N SER A 127 -5.38 0.44 -14.58
CA SER A 127 -6.47 -0.55 -14.48
C SER A 127 -7.17 -0.56 -13.11
N MET A 128 -6.49 -0.10 -12.05
CA MET A 128 -7.04 -0.01 -10.69
C MET A 128 -7.86 1.26 -10.43
N ALA A 129 -8.09 2.12 -11.44
CA ALA A 129 -8.86 3.36 -11.29
C ALA A 129 -10.25 3.14 -10.67
N GLY A 130 -10.97 2.10 -11.11
CA GLY A 130 -12.29 1.75 -10.59
C GLY A 130 -12.26 1.41 -9.09
N LEU A 131 -11.31 0.58 -8.69
CA LEU A 131 -11.14 0.12 -7.31
C LEU A 131 -10.87 1.30 -6.40
N HIS A 132 -9.90 2.14 -6.79
CA HIS A 132 -9.58 3.34 -6.03
C HIS A 132 -10.75 4.32 -5.96
N THR A 133 -11.52 4.48 -7.04
CA THR A 133 -12.71 5.33 -7.03
C THR A 133 -13.72 4.90 -5.97
N VAL A 134 -13.99 3.59 -5.85
CA VAL A 134 -14.90 3.06 -4.82
C VAL A 134 -14.33 3.28 -3.42
N LEU A 135 -13.05 2.97 -3.20
CA LEU A 135 -12.37 3.17 -1.92
C LEU A 135 -12.36 4.65 -1.50
N LEU A 136 -12.12 5.56 -2.44
CA LEU A 136 -12.16 7.01 -2.20
C LEU A 136 -13.58 7.53 -1.97
N GLY A 137 -14.58 6.95 -2.62
CA GLY A 137 -15.99 7.23 -2.35
C GLY A 137 -16.35 6.87 -0.90
N ALA A 138 -15.97 5.66 -0.47
CA ALA A 138 -16.14 5.24 0.92
C ALA A 138 -15.37 6.15 1.89
N LEU A 139 -14.12 6.50 1.56
CA LEU A 139 -13.30 7.40 2.36
C LEU A 139 -13.93 8.80 2.51
N ARG A 140 -14.50 9.34 1.43
CA ARG A 140 -15.18 10.64 1.44
C ARG A 140 -16.38 10.64 2.38
N ILE A 141 -17.08 9.52 2.52
CA ILE A 141 -18.23 9.36 3.43
C ILE A 141 -17.74 9.16 4.87
N MET A 142 -16.80 8.23 5.09
CA MET A 142 -16.35 7.84 6.43
C MET A 142 -15.43 8.90 7.08
N HIS A 143 -14.57 9.53 6.28
CA HIS A 143 -13.54 10.48 6.74
C HIS A 143 -13.39 11.68 5.79
N PRO A 144 -14.41 12.55 5.69
CA PRO A 144 -14.45 13.64 4.71
C PRO A 144 -13.26 14.59 4.79
N LYS A 145 -12.79 14.93 6.01
CA LYS A 145 -11.61 15.80 6.19
C LYS A 145 -10.34 15.19 5.61
N MET A 146 -10.11 13.90 5.84
CA MET A 146 -8.94 13.19 5.32
C MET A 146 -8.97 13.13 3.79
N TYR A 147 -10.14 12.83 3.21
CA TYR A 147 -10.33 12.89 1.76
C TYR A 147 -10.02 14.27 1.18
N LEU A 148 -10.55 15.34 1.79
CA LEU A 148 -10.32 16.72 1.33
C LEU A 148 -8.84 17.12 1.43
N HIS A 149 -8.18 16.84 2.55
CA HIS A 149 -6.77 17.16 2.74
C HIS A 149 -5.86 16.36 1.79
N GLY A 150 -6.13 15.07 1.59
CA GLY A 150 -5.36 14.26 0.63
C GLY A 150 -5.53 14.75 -0.81
N ARG A 151 -6.76 15.12 -1.20
CA ARG A 151 -7.02 15.71 -2.52
C ARG A 151 -6.29 17.05 -2.70
N GLU A 152 -6.32 17.92 -1.70
CA GLU A 152 -5.56 19.19 -1.71
C GLU A 152 -4.05 18.95 -1.82
N ALA A 153 -3.51 18.01 -1.06
CA ALA A 153 -2.10 17.65 -1.12
C ALA A 153 -1.69 17.19 -2.53
N LEU A 154 -2.50 16.37 -3.20
CA LEU A 154 -2.23 15.96 -4.59
C LEU A 154 -2.35 17.09 -5.60
N MET A 155 -3.30 18.02 -5.43
CA MET A 155 -3.39 19.20 -6.30
C MET A 155 -2.15 20.07 -6.17
N ARG A 156 -1.65 20.28 -4.94
CA ARG A 156 -0.38 20.99 -4.72
C ARG A 156 0.79 20.25 -5.34
N LEU A 157 0.86 18.93 -5.16
CA LEU A 157 1.91 18.10 -5.73
C LEU A 157 1.94 18.20 -7.27
N ARG A 158 0.78 18.27 -7.94
CA ARG A 158 0.71 18.52 -9.39
C ARG A 158 1.30 19.87 -9.78
N SER A 159 0.97 20.94 -9.05
CA SER A 159 1.55 22.26 -9.29
C SER A 159 3.08 22.26 -9.07
N MET A 160 3.55 21.53 -8.05
CA MET A 160 4.98 21.41 -7.76
C MET A 160 5.72 20.59 -8.83
N ALA A 161 5.13 19.50 -9.32
CA ALA A 161 5.70 18.69 -10.40
C ALA A 161 6.00 19.52 -11.66
N VAL A 162 5.08 20.43 -12.02
CA VAL A 162 5.28 21.38 -13.13
C VAL A 162 6.40 22.38 -12.81
N ALA A 163 6.38 22.96 -11.61
CA ALA A 163 7.39 23.93 -11.19
C ALA A 163 8.81 23.33 -11.15
N TRP A 164 8.93 22.05 -10.78
CA TRP A 164 10.18 21.30 -10.76
C TRP A 164 10.58 20.72 -12.11
N GLN A 165 9.71 20.79 -13.11
CA GLN A 165 9.89 20.12 -14.41
C GLN A 165 10.15 18.61 -14.25
N ASP A 166 9.49 17.98 -13.26
CA ASP A 166 9.62 16.55 -13.01
C ASP A 166 8.69 15.77 -13.97
N GLU A 167 9.28 15.26 -15.05
CA GLU A 167 8.57 14.52 -16.10
C GLU A 167 7.94 13.21 -15.58
N ASP A 168 8.65 12.47 -14.72
CA ASP A 168 8.14 11.22 -14.15
C ASP A 168 6.92 11.51 -13.26
N MET A 169 6.99 12.53 -12.41
CA MET A 169 5.88 12.89 -11.52
C MET A 169 4.68 13.43 -12.32
N GLN A 170 4.93 14.26 -13.34
CA GLN A 170 3.89 14.75 -14.23
C GLN A 170 3.19 13.61 -15.01
N ALA A 171 3.90 12.55 -15.36
CA ALA A 171 3.33 11.38 -16.03
C ALA A 171 2.51 10.48 -15.09
N ILE A 172 2.90 10.37 -13.81
CA ILE A 172 2.25 9.46 -12.85
C ILE A 172 1.03 10.09 -12.16
N LEU A 173 1.07 11.38 -11.81
CA LEU A 173 -0.03 12.03 -11.08
C LEU A 173 -1.40 12.00 -11.79
N PRO A 174 -1.52 11.94 -13.13
CA PRO A 174 -2.79 11.74 -13.83
C PRO A 174 -3.39 10.35 -13.62
N ILE A 175 -2.56 9.30 -13.51
CA ILE A 175 -3.00 7.91 -13.31
C ILE A 175 -2.96 7.46 -11.84
N TRP A 176 -2.49 8.33 -10.93
CA TRP A 176 -2.53 8.08 -9.50
C TRP A 176 -3.93 8.33 -8.93
N ASN A 177 -4.69 7.25 -8.78
CA ASN A 177 -6.12 7.31 -8.45
C ASN A 177 -6.44 7.33 -6.93
N SER A 178 -5.44 7.48 -6.06
CA SER A 178 -5.61 7.51 -4.59
C SER A 178 -5.36 8.91 -4.03
N VAL A 179 -6.04 9.30 -2.95
CA VAL A 179 -5.74 10.55 -2.19
C VAL A 179 -4.54 10.41 -1.25
N TYR A 180 -4.08 9.18 -1.03
CA TYR A 180 -2.86 8.90 -0.28
C TYR A 180 -1.64 9.05 -1.17
N SER A 181 -0.54 9.51 -0.60
CA SER A 181 0.74 9.68 -1.31
C SER A 181 1.53 8.39 -1.45
N SER A 182 1.04 7.25 -0.97
CA SER A 182 1.70 5.96 -1.11
C SER A 182 0.71 4.80 -1.07
N MET A 183 1.17 3.65 -1.56
CA MET A 183 0.45 2.38 -1.55
C MET A 183 1.43 1.23 -1.41
N SER A 184 1.14 0.31 -0.48
CA SER A 184 1.87 -0.93 -0.32
C SER A 184 1.04 -2.10 -0.84
N LEU A 185 1.58 -2.83 -1.82
CA LEU A 185 0.98 -4.07 -2.30
C LEU A 185 1.73 -5.25 -1.67
N MET A 186 0.99 -6.16 -1.03
CA MET A 186 1.55 -7.33 -0.36
C MET A 186 0.79 -8.57 -0.82
N VAL A 187 1.48 -9.47 -1.53
CA VAL A 187 0.87 -10.68 -2.10
C VAL A 187 1.45 -11.91 -1.42
N ASN A 188 0.58 -12.75 -0.86
CA ASN A 188 0.92 -14.01 -0.19
C ASN A 188 1.96 -13.90 0.93
N ARG A 189 1.98 -12.74 1.61
CA ARG A 189 2.85 -12.44 2.76
C ARG A 189 2.11 -12.67 4.08
N LYS A 190 2.74 -13.36 5.01
CA LYS A 190 2.35 -13.42 6.42
C LYS A 190 2.97 -12.23 7.15
N SER A 191 2.13 -11.36 7.69
CA SER A 191 2.58 -10.25 8.55
C SER A 191 2.72 -10.76 9.99
N PRO A 192 3.93 -10.78 10.59
CA PRO A 192 4.08 -11.01 12.01
C PRO A 192 3.38 -9.91 12.84
N PRO A 193 2.99 -10.21 14.10
CA PRO A 193 2.46 -9.20 15.00
C PRO A 193 3.42 -8.01 15.13
N HIS A 194 2.90 -6.82 14.85
CA HIS A 194 3.64 -5.56 14.99
C HIS A 194 2.65 -4.42 15.23
N LYS A 195 3.16 -3.30 15.74
CA LYS A 195 2.42 -2.05 15.88
C LYS A 195 3.14 -0.99 15.06
N ASP A 196 2.41 -0.27 14.21
CA ASP A 196 2.97 0.93 13.60
C ASP A 196 3.05 2.01 14.68
N THR A 197 4.26 2.48 14.96
CA THR A 197 4.53 3.50 15.98
C THR A 197 4.57 4.91 15.41
N ASN A 198 4.52 5.04 14.07
CA ASN A 198 4.70 6.31 13.35
C ASN A 198 3.47 6.70 12.53
N GLY A 199 2.30 6.14 12.87
CA GLY A 199 1.01 6.45 12.24
C GLY A 199 0.50 7.85 12.51
#